data_AF-A0A285THW0-F1
#
_entry.id   AF-A0A285THW0-F1
#
_cell.length_a   1.000
_cell.length_b   1.000
_cell.length_c   1.000
_cell.angle_alpha   90.00
_cell.angle_beta   90.00
_cell.angle_gamma   90.00
#
_symmetry.space_group_name_H-M   'P 1'
#
loop_
_entity.id
_entity.type
_entity.pdbx_description
1 polymer ?
#
loop_
_entity_poly.entity_id
_entity_poly.type
_entity_poly.pdbx_seq_one_letter_code
_entity_poly.pdbx_strand_id
1 'polypeptide(L)'
;MEYKISVDDGVKVPDEDLAEIQAHYAIPGETVCLDKNVSFIGETQAEFEARKALYGAMVYTVSKTGLELFDGGVIRVYHEFVGHPGRHFAKAFRTPGVHSQINGILFEEAGQLWLVELSKEFELHDDARAIPIGGNFDRLAKNNIAGFHEMEQQEERMELFLSEVRRKGAAGLFLVLGDESTGFELGGLPMGFETHAEEVAAAKAIVTERTAAAASPAPAL
;
A
#
# COMPACT_ATOMS: atom_id res chain seq x y z
N MET A 1 -11.94 4.44 22.80
CA MET A 1 -11.66 3.83 21.49
C MET A 1 -11.75 2.31 21.68
N GLU A 2 -12.41 1.57 20.80
CA GLU A 2 -12.43 0.11 20.87
C GLU A 2 -11.25 -0.43 20.05
N TYR A 3 -10.29 -1.08 20.71
CA TYR A 3 -9.14 -1.66 20.04
C TYR A 3 -9.50 -3.04 19.48
N LYS A 4 -9.14 -3.26 18.21
CA LYS A 4 -9.30 -4.52 17.49
C LYS A 4 -8.10 -5.46 17.66
N ILE A 5 -7.06 -5.00 18.36
CA ILE A 5 -5.89 -5.79 18.75
C ILE A 5 -6.06 -6.27 20.18
N SER A 6 -5.82 -7.55 20.42
CA SER A 6 -5.82 -8.12 21.77
C SER A 6 -4.44 -8.05 22.42
N VAL A 7 -4.38 -7.78 23.71
CA VAL A 7 -3.14 -7.81 24.49
C VAL A 7 -3.16 -9.04 25.40
N ASP A 8 -2.18 -9.93 25.26
CA ASP A 8 -2.08 -11.12 26.11
C ASP A 8 -1.69 -10.76 27.55
N ASP A 9 -2.04 -11.64 28.48
CA ASP A 9 -1.75 -11.45 29.91
C ASP A 9 -0.26 -11.18 30.16
N GLY A 10 0.01 -10.16 30.98
CA GLY A 10 1.38 -9.76 31.36
C GLY A 10 2.08 -8.83 30.37
N VAL A 11 1.50 -8.59 29.18
CA VAL A 11 1.97 -7.55 28.27
C VAL A 11 1.42 -6.19 28.73
N LYS A 12 2.32 -5.20 28.88
CA LYS A 12 1.96 -3.83 29.23
C LYS A 12 2.39 -2.91 28.10
N VAL A 13 1.41 -2.29 27.45
CA VAL A 13 1.63 -1.39 26.32
C VAL A 13 0.78 -0.13 26.57
N PRO A 14 1.37 1.07 26.51
CA PRO A 14 0.65 2.33 26.52
C PRO A 14 -0.47 2.38 25.46
N ASP A 15 -1.56 3.10 25.75
CA ASP A 15 -2.69 3.23 24.82
C ASP A 15 -2.28 3.87 23.47
N GLU A 16 -1.34 4.81 23.50
CA GLU A 16 -0.77 5.45 22.30
C GLU A 16 -0.05 4.45 21.39
N ASP A 17 0.76 3.57 21.97
CA ASP A 17 1.46 2.50 21.25
C ASP A 17 0.45 1.48 20.68
N LEU A 18 -0.64 1.18 21.40
CA LEU A 18 -1.69 0.29 20.90
C LEU A 18 -2.40 0.87 19.67
N ALA A 19 -2.67 2.17 19.67
CA ALA A 19 -3.24 2.87 18.53
C ALA A 19 -2.28 2.81 17.33
N GLU A 20 -0.98 3.03 17.56
CA GLU A 20 0.06 2.94 16.53
C GLU A 20 0.18 1.52 15.97
N ILE A 21 0.21 0.50 16.81
CA ILE A 21 0.26 -0.91 16.38
C ILE A 21 -0.98 -1.25 15.56
N GLN A 22 -2.17 -0.82 15.97
CA GLN A 22 -3.40 -1.04 15.20
C GLN A 22 -3.39 -0.34 13.84
N ALA A 23 -2.72 0.80 13.73
CA ALA A 23 -2.52 1.46 12.45
C ALA A 23 -1.61 0.64 11.53
N HIS A 24 -0.56 0.00 12.06
CA HIS A 24 0.49 -0.65 11.26
C HIS A 24 0.22 -2.12 10.90
N TYR A 25 -0.53 -2.85 11.71
CA TYR A 25 -0.78 -4.27 11.50
C TYR A 25 -2.20 -4.54 10.99
N ALA A 26 -2.34 -5.65 10.26
CA ALA A 26 -3.65 -6.07 9.79
C ALA A 26 -4.56 -6.37 10.99
N ILE A 27 -5.84 -6.03 10.90
CA ILE A 27 -6.86 -6.29 11.93
C ILE A 27 -7.77 -7.46 11.54
N PRO A 28 -8.57 -8.03 12.47
CA PRO A 28 -9.50 -9.10 12.14
C PRO A 28 -10.40 -8.75 10.94
N GLY A 29 -10.47 -9.67 9.98
CA GLY A 29 -11.20 -9.54 8.72
C GLY A 29 -10.35 -9.05 7.53
N GLU A 30 -9.17 -8.45 7.77
CA GLU A 30 -8.26 -8.09 6.69
C GLU A 30 -7.49 -9.31 6.16
N THR A 31 -6.98 -9.19 4.94
CA THR A 31 -6.18 -10.25 4.32
C THR A 31 -4.70 -9.91 4.33
N VAL A 32 -3.85 -10.95 4.36
CA VAL A 32 -2.39 -10.87 4.28
C VAL A 32 -1.81 -12.03 3.46
N CYS A 33 -0.62 -11.87 2.91
CA CYS A 33 0.19 -12.92 2.30
C CYS A 33 1.62 -12.87 2.88
N LEU A 34 2.37 -13.96 2.71
CA LEU A 34 3.75 -14.03 3.18
C LEU A 34 4.63 -12.99 2.44
N ASP A 35 5.44 -12.23 3.19
CA ASP A 35 6.57 -11.52 2.60
C ASP A 35 7.75 -12.49 2.42
N LYS A 36 7.92 -12.94 1.18
CA LYS A 36 8.98 -13.88 0.77
C LYS A 36 10.41 -13.32 0.89
N ASN A 37 10.57 -12.02 1.18
CA ASN A 37 11.87 -11.36 1.28
C ASN A 37 12.31 -11.11 2.73
N VAL A 38 11.45 -11.32 3.71
CA VAL A 38 11.75 -11.07 5.12
C VAL A 38 12.22 -12.34 5.79
N SER A 39 13.48 -12.37 6.25
CA SER A 39 14.01 -13.40 7.15
C SER A 39 14.01 -12.90 8.61
N PHE A 40 13.95 -13.82 9.58
CA PHE A 40 14.03 -13.47 11.00
C PHE A 40 15.41 -13.64 11.59
N ILE A 41 15.70 -12.88 12.65
CA ILE A 41 16.91 -13.06 13.44
C ILE A 41 16.87 -14.48 14.04
N GLY A 42 17.91 -15.27 13.76
CA GLY A 42 18.02 -16.65 14.22
C GLY A 42 17.31 -17.69 13.34
N GLU A 43 16.60 -17.28 12.27
CA GLU A 43 16.03 -18.20 11.28
C GLU A 43 17.14 -18.73 10.37
N THR A 44 17.27 -20.06 10.29
CA THR A 44 18.17 -20.72 9.35
C THR A 44 17.61 -20.66 7.92
N GLN A 45 18.49 -20.79 6.92
CA GLN A 45 18.06 -20.83 5.51
C GLN A 45 17.04 -21.95 5.23
N ALA A 46 17.18 -23.10 5.89
CA ALA A 46 16.25 -24.21 5.74
C ALA A 46 14.85 -23.88 6.30
N GLU A 47 14.78 -23.21 7.46
CA GLU A 47 13.51 -22.76 8.05
C GLU A 47 12.85 -21.68 7.21
N PHE A 48 13.63 -20.75 6.66
CA PHE A 48 13.14 -19.73 5.74
C PHE A 48 12.51 -20.31 4.48
N GLU A 49 13.19 -21.27 3.83
CA GLU A 49 12.66 -21.93 2.63
C GLU A 49 11.48 -22.86 2.95
N ALA A 50 11.47 -23.53 4.11
CA ALA A 50 10.32 -24.30 4.57
C ALA A 50 9.08 -23.41 4.79
N ARG A 51 9.27 -22.22 5.39
CA ARG A 51 8.19 -21.23 5.56
C ARG A 51 7.67 -20.75 4.21
N LYS A 52 8.54 -20.42 3.25
CA LYS A 52 8.14 -20.07 1.89
C LYS A 52 7.33 -21.17 1.22
N ALA A 53 7.75 -22.42 1.36
CA ALA A 53 7.05 -23.55 0.77
C ALA A 53 5.67 -23.79 1.41
N LEU A 54 5.56 -23.60 2.73
CA LEU A 54 4.33 -23.85 3.48
C LEU A 54 3.27 -22.77 3.26
N TYR A 55 3.66 -21.49 3.30
CA TYR A 55 2.71 -20.38 3.18
C TYR A 55 2.59 -19.81 1.75
N GLY A 56 3.62 -19.98 0.93
CA GLY A 56 3.59 -19.68 -0.51
C GLY A 56 3.07 -18.29 -0.88
N ALA A 57 2.39 -18.21 -2.02
CA ALA A 57 1.66 -17.03 -2.47
C ALA A 57 0.20 -16.98 -1.94
N MET A 58 -0.11 -17.75 -0.90
CA MET A 58 -1.47 -17.86 -0.39
C MET A 58 -1.89 -16.57 0.32
N VAL A 59 -3.18 -16.26 0.19
CA VAL A 59 -3.83 -15.16 0.89
C VAL A 59 -4.56 -15.71 2.10
N TYR A 60 -4.25 -15.17 3.27
CA TYR A 60 -4.82 -15.53 4.56
C TYR A 60 -5.74 -14.42 5.04
N THR A 61 -6.89 -14.78 5.59
CA THR A 61 -7.75 -13.82 6.31
C THR A 61 -7.38 -13.84 7.79
N VAL A 62 -7.04 -12.68 8.35
CA VAL A 62 -6.71 -12.50 9.76
C VAL A 62 -7.97 -12.73 10.58
N SER A 63 -7.95 -13.71 11.48
CA SER A 63 -9.00 -13.93 12.47
C SER A 63 -8.74 -13.16 13.75
N LYS A 64 -7.46 -12.95 14.08
CA LYS A 64 -7.03 -12.27 15.30
C LYS A 64 -5.68 -11.60 15.09
N THR A 65 -5.54 -10.40 15.65
CA THR A 65 -4.25 -9.72 15.81
C THR A 65 -4.02 -9.49 17.28
N GLY A 66 -2.84 -9.85 17.78
CA GLY A 66 -2.54 -9.72 19.19
C GLY A 66 -1.08 -9.40 19.51
N LEU A 67 -0.86 -9.04 20.77
CA LEU A 67 0.45 -8.78 21.35
C LEU A 67 0.77 -9.84 22.39
N GLU A 68 1.95 -10.43 22.28
CA GLU A 68 2.46 -11.42 23.25
C GLU A 68 3.86 -11.06 23.72
N LEU A 69 4.22 -11.55 24.91
CA LEU A 69 5.60 -11.51 25.39
C LEU A 69 6.39 -12.63 24.72
N PHE A 70 7.44 -12.27 23.99
CA PHE A 70 8.40 -13.17 23.40
C PHE A 70 9.67 -13.25 24.26
N ASP A 71 10.49 -14.28 24.02
CA ASP A 71 11.71 -14.53 24.77
C ASP A 71 12.58 -13.28 24.91
N GLY A 72 13.14 -13.10 26.11
CA GLY A 72 13.92 -11.90 26.45
C GLY A 72 13.08 -10.66 26.76
N GLY A 73 11.76 -10.80 26.92
CA GLY A 73 10.86 -9.70 27.30
C GLY A 73 10.46 -8.80 26.14
N VAL A 74 10.70 -9.24 24.90
CA VAL A 74 10.34 -8.50 23.68
C VAL A 74 8.85 -8.66 23.42
N ILE A 75 8.13 -7.57 23.19
CA ILE A 75 6.72 -7.66 22.79
C ILE A 75 6.66 -7.96 21.29
N ARG A 76 5.89 -8.99 20.92
CA ARG A 76 5.70 -9.43 19.54
C ARG A 76 4.25 -9.29 19.12
N VAL A 77 4.04 -8.78 17.91
CA VAL A 77 2.72 -8.77 17.26
C VAL A 77 2.53 -10.10 16.52
N TYR A 78 1.41 -10.77 16.74
CA TYR A 78 1.05 -12.00 16.05
C TYR A 78 -0.26 -11.88 15.29
N HIS A 79 -0.38 -12.67 14.22
CA HIS A 79 -1.64 -12.95 13.54
C HIS A 79 -2.04 -14.40 13.77
N GLU A 80 -3.34 -14.62 13.93
CA GLU A 80 -4.00 -15.90 13.71
C GLU A 80 -4.86 -15.79 12.46
N PHE A 81 -5.03 -16.89 11.74
CA PHE A 81 -5.72 -16.90 10.45
C PHE A 81 -6.93 -17.83 10.46
N VAL A 82 -7.97 -17.46 9.71
CA VAL A 82 -9.14 -18.30 9.50
C VAL A 82 -8.72 -19.61 8.84
N GLY A 83 -9.06 -20.74 9.47
CA GLY A 83 -8.77 -22.08 8.93
C GLY A 83 -7.31 -22.52 9.02
N HIS A 84 -6.42 -21.70 9.59
CA HIS A 84 -5.00 -22.04 9.78
C HIS A 84 -4.61 -21.84 11.26
N PRO A 85 -4.56 -22.94 12.04
CA PRO A 85 -4.29 -22.84 13.46
C PRO A 85 -2.83 -22.46 13.74
N GLY A 86 -2.65 -21.58 14.72
CA GLY A 86 -1.35 -21.15 15.20
C GLY A 86 -1.22 -19.64 15.27
N ARG A 87 -0.22 -19.19 16.04
CA ARG A 87 0.20 -17.79 16.09
C ARG A 87 1.38 -17.60 15.18
N HIS A 88 1.26 -16.67 14.26
CA HIS A 88 2.30 -16.37 13.29
C HIS A 88 2.81 -14.95 13.52
N PHE A 89 4.13 -14.76 13.42
CA PHE A 89 4.71 -13.45 13.61
C PHE A 89 4.20 -12.48 12.54
N ALA A 90 3.50 -11.42 12.94
CA ALA A 90 2.76 -10.56 12.03
C ALA A 90 3.66 -9.89 10.97
N LYS A 91 4.90 -9.56 11.34
CA LYS A 91 5.91 -8.98 10.45
C LYS A 91 6.34 -9.89 9.29
N ALA A 92 6.03 -11.19 9.36
CA ALA A 92 6.25 -12.13 8.24
C ALA A 92 5.27 -11.91 7.10
N PHE A 93 4.19 -11.18 7.36
CA PHE A 93 3.07 -11.04 6.46
C PHE A 93 2.89 -9.58 6.09
N ARG A 94 2.40 -9.39 4.88
CA ARG A 94 2.05 -8.11 4.30
C ARG A 94 0.67 -8.23 3.70
N THR A 95 -0.03 -7.13 3.48
CA THR A 95 -1.29 -7.18 2.74
C THR A 95 -1.06 -7.84 1.35
N PRO A 96 -2.00 -8.62 0.78
CA PRO A 96 -1.86 -9.13 -0.57
C PRO A 96 -1.94 -7.95 -1.56
N GLY A 97 -1.29 -8.08 -2.71
CA GLY A 97 -1.20 -6.97 -3.66
C GLY A 97 -0.24 -5.85 -3.26
N VAL A 98 0.69 -6.12 -2.32
CA VAL A 98 1.62 -5.12 -1.78
C VAL A 98 2.77 -4.81 -2.74
N HIS A 99 2.59 -3.63 -3.35
CA HIS A 99 3.51 -2.70 -4.01
C HIS A 99 4.05 -3.13 -5.37
N SER A 100 3.30 -2.81 -6.43
CA SER A 100 4.00 -2.36 -7.64
C SER A 100 4.53 -0.95 -7.34
N GLN A 101 5.85 -0.87 -7.23
CA GLN A 101 6.56 0.38 -7.32
C GLN A 101 6.47 0.82 -8.78
N ILE A 102 5.66 1.85 -9.03
CA ILE A 102 5.46 2.39 -10.37
C ILE A 102 6.05 3.80 -10.38
N ASN A 103 7.09 3.99 -11.19
CA ASN A 103 7.47 5.34 -11.58
C ASN A 103 6.35 5.86 -12.46
N GLY A 104 5.85 7.06 -12.18
CA GLY A 104 4.75 7.57 -12.95
C GLY A 104 4.55 9.07 -12.82
N ILE A 105 3.53 9.55 -13.52
CA ILE A 105 2.94 10.88 -13.34
C ILE A 105 1.49 10.67 -12.92
N LEU A 106 1.13 11.22 -11.76
CA LEU A 106 -0.23 11.24 -11.25
C LEU A 106 -0.90 12.57 -11.62
N PHE A 107 -2.13 12.52 -12.12
CA PHE A 107 -2.96 13.69 -12.40
C PHE A 107 -4.44 13.34 -12.21
N GLU A 108 -5.27 14.36 -12.10
CA GLU A 108 -6.72 14.24 -12.02
C GLU A 108 -7.34 14.71 -13.33
N GLU A 109 -8.23 13.89 -13.90
CA GLU A 109 -9.00 14.22 -15.10
C GLU A 109 -10.44 13.75 -14.89
N ALA A 110 -11.41 14.65 -15.11
CA ALA A 110 -12.84 14.41 -14.90
C ALA A 110 -13.21 13.83 -13.51
N GLY A 111 -12.50 14.24 -12.45
CA GLY A 111 -12.73 13.78 -11.07
C GLY A 111 -12.15 12.40 -10.75
N GLN A 112 -11.40 11.80 -11.68
CA GLN A 112 -10.72 10.52 -11.49
C GLN A 112 -9.20 10.76 -11.45
N LEU A 113 -8.53 10.12 -10.49
CA LEU A 113 -7.08 10.07 -10.46
C LEU A 113 -6.57 9.00 -11.41
N TRP A 114 -5.48 9.33 -12.09
CA TRP A 114 -4.86 8.48 -13.08
C TRP A 114 -3.35 8.54 -12.91
N LEU A 115 -2.71 7.38 -13.05
CA LEU A 115 -1.26 7.22 -13.03
C LEU A 115 -0.79 6.82 -14.42
N VAL A 116 0.04 7.63 -15.07
CA VAL A 116 0.74 7.25 -16.29
C VAL A 116 2.08 6.67 -15.93
N GLU A 117 2.36 5.46 -16.38
CA GLU A 117 3.63 4.78 -16.12
C GLU A 117 4.80 5.49 -16.81
N LEU A 118 5.94 5.53 -16.10
CA LEU A 118 7.24 5.98 -16.58
C LEU A 118 8.23 4.82 -16.50
N SER A 119 9.32 4.95 -17.25
CA SER A 119 10.43 4.01 -17.22
C SER A 119 11.16 4.04 -15.87
N LYS A 120 12.11 3.11 -15.68
CA LYS A 120 13.02 3.12 -14.51
C LYS A 120 13.89 4.38 -14.45
N GLU A 121 14.07 5.05 -15.59
CA GLU A 121 14.84 6.27 -15.76
C GLU A 121 13.95 7.53 -15.66
N PHE A 122 12.67 7.36 -15.30
CA PHE A 122 11.66 8.42 -15.18
C PHE A 122 11.28 9.08 -16.50
N GLU A 123 11.51 8.40 -17.62
CA GLU A 123 11.13 8.89 -18.94
C GLU A 123 9.78 8.30 -19.36
N LEU A 124 8.98 9.10 -20.08
CA LEU A 124 7.76 8.60 -20.70
C LEU A 124 8.13 7.69 -21.88
N HIS A 125 7.57 6.48 -21.90
CA HIS A 125 7.83 5.50 -22.94
C HIS A 125 6.63 5.37 -23.89
N ASP A 126 6.87 4.92 -25.12
CA ASP A 126 5.85 4.86 -26.18
C ASP A 126 4.65 3.95 -25.85
N ASP A 127 4.85 2.96 -24.97
CA ASP A 127 3.82 2.03 -24.49
C ASP A 127 3.29 2.40 -23.09
N ALA A 128 3.49 3.65 -22.64
CA ALA A 128 3.02 4.12 -21.35
C ALA A 128 1.50 4.00 -21.21
N ARG A 129 1.07 3.41 -20.10
CA ARG A 129 -0.34 3.15 -19.82
C ARG A 129 -0.84 4.15 -18.79
N ALA A 130 -2.03 4.70 -19.06
CA ALA A 130 -2.78 5.48 -18.07
C ALA A 130 -3.69 4.58 -17.21
N ILE A 131 -3.35 4.41 -15.95
CA ILE A 131 -4.03 3.51 -15.02
C ILE A 131 -5.00 4.32 -14.15
N PRO A 132 -6.31 4.01 -14.11
CA PRO A 132 -7.21 4.66 -13.17
C PRO A 132 -6.90 4.17 -11.75
N ILE A 133 -6.72 5.11 -10.83
CA ILE A 133 -6.36 4.82 -9.43
C ILE A 133 -7.48 5.25 -8.50
N GLY A 134 -7.95 4.32 -7.67
CA GLY A 134 -8.78 4.62 -6.50
C GLY A 134 -7.96 5.33 -5.42
N GLY A 135 -8.56 6.33 -4.78
CA GLY A 135 -7.94 7.03 -3.65
C GLY A 135 -8.20 6.31 -2.34
N ASN A 136 -7.29 5.43 -1.89
CA ASN A 136 -7.32 4.86 -0.54
C ASN A 136 -6.33 5.58 0.37
N PHE A 137 -6.69 6.80 0.74
CA PHE A 137 -5.81 7.75 1.43
C PHE A 137 -5.53 7.41 2.89
N ASP A 138 -6.37 6.58 3.52
CA ASP A 138 -6.16 6.05 4.88
C ASP A 138 -4.89 5.18 4.98
N ARG A 139 -4.45 4.59 3.86
CA ARG A 139 -3.24 3.76 3.80
C ARG A 139 -1.98 4.55 3.41
N LEU A 140 -2.12 5.71 2.79
CA LEU A 140 -1.00 6.62 2.51
C LEU A 140 -0.31 7.10 3.79
N ALA A 141 -1.05 7.27 4.88
CA ALA A 141 -0.52 7.59 6.20
C ALA A 141 0.37 6.47 6.79
N LYS A 142 0.13 5.20 6.39
CA LYS A 142 0.79 4.01 6.98
C LYS A 142 2.16 3.71 6.37
N ASN A 143 2.42 4.14 5.13
CA ASN A 143 3.66 3.85 4.40
C ASN A 143 4.71 4.98 4.45
N ASN A 144 4.51 5.95 5.36
CA ASN A 144 5.43 7.02 5.76
C ASN A 144 6.75 7.10 4.98
N ILE A 145 6.71 7.77 3.83
CA ILE A 145 7.90 8.39 3.25
C ILE A 145 7.71 9.89 3.41
N ALA A 146 8.51 10.47 4.30
CA ALA A 146 8.60 11.90 4.65
C ALA A 146 7.61 12.45 5.72
N GLY A 147 7.65 11.91 6.94
CA GLY A 147 7.57 12.75 8.15
C GLY A 147 6.21 13.31 8.54
N PHE A 148 5.10 12.66 8.16
CA PHE A 148 3.75 13.07 8.55
C PHE A 148 3.35 12.37 9.87
N HIS A 149 3.81 12.91 11.00
CA HIS A 149 3.63 12.26 12.32
C HIS A 149 2.34 12.65 13.07
N GLU A 150 1.52 13.58 12.57
CA GLU A 150 0.28 14.03 13.24
C GLU A 150 -0.95 13.89 12.34
N MET A 151 -1.95 13.12 12.79
CA MET A 151 -3.19 12.84 12.02
C MET A 151 -3.96 14.10 11.61
N GLU A 152 -4.03 15.13 12.46
CA GLU A 152 -4.75 16.37 12.13
C GLU A 152 -4.10 17.13 10.96
N GLN A 153 -2.78 17.00 10.77
CA GLN A 153 -2.08 17.62 9.63
C GLN A 153 -2.16 16.75 8.36
N GLN A 154 -2.54 15.48 8.47
CA GLN A 154 -2.54 14.56 7.32
C GLN A 154 -3.63 14.89 6.31
N GLU A 155 -4.85 15.22 6.75
CA GLU A 155 -5.94 15.60 5.85
C GLU A 155 -5.62 16.89 5.09
N GLU A 156 -5.13 17.93 5.79
CA GLU A 156 -4.77 19.20 5.17
C GLU A 156 -3.61 19.04 4.16
N ARG A 157 -2.59 18.25 4.51
CA ARG A 157 -1.45 17.99 3.63
C ARG A 157 -1.81 17.09 2.47
N MET A 158 -2.76 16.17 2.64
CA MET A 158 -3.32 15.38 1.55
C MET A 158 -4.07 16.27 0.57
N GLU A 159 -4.90 17.18 1.06
CA GLU A 159 -5.62 18.12 0.20
C GLU A 159 -4.66 19.06 -0.53
N LEU A 160 -3.58 19.52 0.13
CA LEU A 160 -2.50 20.27 -0.52
C LEU A 160 -1.81 19.45 -1.63
N PHE A 161 -1.52 18.18 -1.37
CA PHE A 161 -0.94 17.29 -2.38
C PHE A 161 -1.89 17.10 -3.57
N LEU A 162 -3.17 16.79 -3.33
CA LEU A 162 -4.17 16.63 -4.38
C LEU A 162 -4.38 17.93 -5.16
N SER A 163 -4.33 19.08 -4.50
CA SER A 163 -4.35 20.39 -5.15
C SER A 163 -3.16 20.58 -6.10
N GLU A 164 -1.96 20.16 -5.71
CA GLU A 164 -0.79 20.17 -6.60
C GLU A 164 -0.93 19.20 -7.77
N VAL A 165 -1.41 17.98 -7.52
CA VAL A 165 -1.71 16.98 -8.57
C VAL A 165 -2.71 17.55 -9.59
N ARG A 166 -3.79 18.18 -9.13
CA ARG A 166 -4.80 18.84 -9.98
C ARG A 166 -4.22 20.00 -10.78
N ARG A 167 -3.28 20.76 -10.19
CA ARG A 167 -2.74 21.98 -10.80
C ARG A 167 -1.63 21.69 -11.81
N LYS A 168 -0.74 20.75 -11.51
CA LYS A 168 0.54 20.57 -12.22
C LYS A 168 0.87 19.12 -12.56
N GLY A 169 0.11 18.14 -12.06
CA GLY A 169 0.54 16.76 -11.99
C GLY A 169 1.66 16.58 -10.95
N ALA A 170 1.84 15.35 -10.48
CA ALA A 170 2.94 14.98 -9.60
C ALA A 170 3.66 13.78 -10.20
N ALA A 171 4.97 13.85 -10.37
CA ALA A 171 5.75 12.70 -10.78
C ALA A 171 6.62 12.16 -9.65
N GLY A 172 6.95 10.89 -9.79
CA GLY A 172 7.88 10.23 -8.89
C GLY A 172 7.61 8.75 -8.84
N LEU A 173 8.19 8.12 -7.83
CA LEU A 173 7.92 6.73 -7.53
C LEU A 173 6.68 6.62 -6.64
N PHE A 174 5.64 5.97 -7.14
CA PHE A 174 4.40 5.71 -6.42
C PHE A 174 4.33 4.27 -5.92
N LEU A 175 3.69 4.11 -4.77
CA LEU A 175 3.29 2.79 -4.27
C LEU A 175 1.84 2.56 -4.66
N VAL A 176 1.61 1.54 -5.47
CA VAL A 176 0.25 1.17 -5.91
C VAL A 176 -0.13 -0.20 -5.34
N LEU A 177 -1.36 -0.31 -4.89
CA LEU A 177 -1.98 -1.51 -4.31
C LEU A 177 -3.01 -2.08 -5.29
N GLY A 178 -3.22 -3.39 -5.24
CA GLY A 178 -4.22 -4.08 -6.06
C GLY A 178 -3.64 -4.64 -7.37
N ASP A 179 -4.45 -5.41 -8.08
CA ASP A 179 -4.14 -5.93 -9.42
C ASP A 179 -5.14 -5.42 -10.46
N GLU A 180 -4.86 -5.66 -11.75
CA GLU A 180 -5.71 -5.21 -12.86
C GLU A 180 -7.18 -5.66 -12.75
N SER A 181 -7.46 -6.73 -12.00
CA SER A 181 -8.82 -7.29 -11.87
C SER A 181 -9.62 -6.66 -10.74
N THR A 182 -8.96 -6.17 -9.69
CA THR A 182 -9.60 -5.52 -8.53
C THR A 182 -9.56 -3.99 -8.62
N GLY A 183 -8.80 -3.45 -9.57
CA GLY A 183 -8.47 -2.04 -9.64
C GLY A 183 -7.25 -1.70 -8.79
N PHE A 184 -6.64 -0.56 -9.12
CA PHE A 184 -5.44 -0.07 -8.45
C PHE A 184 -5.80 1.01 -7.44
N GLU A 185 -5.14 1.02 -6.29
CA GLU A 185 -5.27 2.05 -5.25
C GLU A 185 -3.92 2.71 -4.97
N LEU A 186 -3.91 4.02 -4.69
CA LEU A 186 -2.68 4.71 -4.30
C LEU A 186 -2.38 4.42 -2.82
N GLY A 187 -1.23 3.79 -2.55
CA GLY A 187 -0.80 3.39 -1.21
C GLY A 187 0.34 4.22 -0.62
N GLY A 188 0.91 5.17 -1.36
CA GLY A 188 2.00 6.05 -0.88
C GLY A 188 2.21 7.29 -1.75
N LEU A 189 2.74 8.36 -1.15
CA LEU A 189 3.06 9.62 -1.83
C LEU A 189 4.30 9.42 -2.71
N PRO A 190 4.46 10.23 -3.77
CA PRO A 190 5.64 10.13 -4.61
C PRO A 190 6.89 10.47 -3.81
N MET A 191 7.90 9.61 -3.90
CA MET A 191 9.27 10.05 -3.64
C MET A 191 9.68 10.93 -4.81
N GLY A 192 9.43 12.23 -4.65
CA GLY A 192 9.36 13.19 -5.74
C GLY A 192 10.71 13.51 -6.38
N PHE A 193 10.64 13.75 -7.68
CA PHE A 193 11.65 14.42 -8.50
C PHE A 193 10.93 15.52 -9.30
N GLU A 194 11.65 16.54 -9.78
CA GLU A 194 11.05 17.53 -10.68
C GLU A 194 10.78 16.89 -12.04
N THR A 195 9.52 16.81 -12.46
CA THR A 195 9.16 16.43 -13.83
C THR A 195 9.20 17.64 -14.76
N HIS A 196 9.65 17.42 -15.98
CA HIS A 196 9.61 18.45 -17.01
C HIS A 196 8.18 18.68 -17.51
N ALA A 197 7.82 19.94 -17.78
CA ALA A 197 6.47 20.31 -18.23
C ALA A 197 6.03 19.59 -19.51
N GLU A 198 6.99 19.22 -20.36
CA GLU A 198 6.74 18.47 -21.60
C GLU A 198 6.27 17.03 -21.33
N GLU A 199 6.86 16.35 -20.34
CA GLU A 199 6.48 14.98 -19.95
C GLU A 199 5.09 14.97 -19.31
N VAL A 200 4.79 15.98 -18.49
CA VAL A 200 3.45 16.15 -17.90
C VAL A 200 2.40 16.36 -19.00
N ALA A 201 2.70 17.19 -20.01
CA ALA A 201 1.79 17.43 -21.12
C ALA A 201 1.55 16.17 -21.95
N ALA A 202 2.59 15.39 -22.21
CA ALA A 202 2.49 14.13 -22.94
C ALA A 202 1.69 13.06 -22.16
N ALA A 203 1.96 12.90 -20.86
CA ALA A 203 1.17 12.00 -20.00
C ALA A 203 -0.31 12.40 -19.96
N LYS A 204 -0.61 13.71 -19.90
CA LYS A 204 -1.99 14.21 -19.92
C LYS A 204 -2.70 13.85 -21.23
N ALA A 205 -2.01 13.93 -22.38
CA ALA A 205 -2.59 13.56 -23.67
C ALA A 205 -3.04 12.08 -23.71
N ILE A 206 -2.21 11.16 -23.18
CA ILE A 206 -2.52 9.72 -23.08
C ILE A 206 -3.84 9.50 -22.32
N VAL A 207 -4.08 10.30 -21.29
CA VAL A 207 -5.25 10.16 -20.42
C VAL A 207 -6.49 10.72 -21.06
N THR A 208 -6.38 11.90 -21.66
CA THR A 208 -7.48 12.49 -22.41
C THR A 208 -7.97 11.52 -23.49
N GLU A 209 -7.05 10.89 -24.22
CA GLU A 209 -7.39 9.86 -25.22
C GLU A 209 -8.12 8.66 -24.58
N ARG A 210 -7.58 8.12 -23.48
CA ARG A 210 -8.17 6.96 -22.80
C ARG A 210 -9.54 7.27 -22.20
N THR A 211 -9.74 8.47 -21.68
CA THR A 211 -11.01 8.92 -21.09
C THR A 211 -12.05 9.11 -22.18
N ALA A 212 -11.68 9.67 -23.33
CA ALA A 212 -12.55 9.80 -24.49
C ALA A 212 -12.95 8.43 -25.08
N ALA A 213 -12.03 7.46 -25.10
CA ALA A 213 -12.31 6.10 -25.53
C ALA A 213 -13.30 5.39 -24.59
N ALA A 214 -13.16 5.57 -23.27
CA ALA A 214 -14.07 5.00 -22.27
C ALA A 214 -15.48 5.63 -22.30
N ALA A 215 -15.59 6.90 -22.71
CA ALA A 215 -16.87 7.62 -22.82
C ALA A 215 -17.62 7.36 -24.14
N SER A 216 -16.96 6.79 -25.16
CA SER A 216 -17.62 6.42 -26.41
C SER A 216 -18.43 5.13 -26.23
N PRO A 217 -19.77 5.16 -26.42
CA PRO A 217 -20.56 3.95 -26.35
C PRO A 217 -20.08 2.98 -27.44
N ALA A 218 -20.00 1.70 -27.11
CA ALA A 218 -19.71 0.66 -28.08
C ALA A 218 -20.66 0.82 -29.29
N PRO A 219 -20.17 0.74 -30.54
CA PRO A 219 -21.04 0.84 -31.69
C PRO A 219 -22.15 -0.20 -31.55
N ALA A 220 -23.40 0.25 -31.63
CA ALA A 220 -24.55 -0.63 -31.57
C ALA A 220 -24.43 -1.66 -32.71
N LEU A 221 -24.29 -2.93 -32.34
CA LEU A 221 -24.33 -4.08 -33.25
C LEU A 221 -25.75 -4.31 -33.75
#